data_AF-A0A7V5R3K6-F1
#
_entry.id   AF-A0A7V5R3K6-F1
#
_cell.length_a   1.000
_cell.length_b   1.000
_cell.length_c   1.000
_cell.angle_alpha   90.00
_cell.angle_beta   90.00
_cell.angle_gamma   90.00
#
_symmetry.space_group_name_H-M   'P 1'
#
loop_
_entity.id
_entity.type
_entity.pdbx_description
1 polymer ?
#
loop_
_entity_poly.entity_id
_entity_poly.type
_entity_poly.pdbx_seq_one_letter_code
_entity_poly.pdbx_strand_id
1 'polypeptide(L)'
;MESTSLTTAGLLILISWKSNAFILNQSCGGRAGTMIRIELELLSPALVGSGGGFGAVIDQDVVFDDIGLPYIPGKRVKGCLRDAALEVRDMFECARIGANLPEIEINKTFGIIGSGDSPALHFHDLTMEEYEPNRQWLRFLEQEPKYAPFITREAVLRNYTDIRQQTRIEDDGTAANHSLRTLRVLRKGLVFSGVVEIREENRELHCILQLAAMNWRRFGTHRNRGFGEVRCTLISTTGNLEPVEPWLEQICTD
;
A
#
# COMPACT_ATOMS: atom_id res chain seq x y z
N MET A 1 -17.70 1.37 -36.58
CA MET A 1 -17.97 2.35 -35.50
C MET A 1 -17.55 1.84 -34.12
N GLU A 2 -17.30 0.53 -33.90
CA GLU A 2 -16.81 0.00 -32.60
C GLU A 2 -15.30 0.16 -32.36
N SER A 3 -14.48 0.37 -33.39
CA SER A 3 -13.01 0.45 -33.23
C SER A 3 -12.52 1.73 -32.55
N THR A 4 -13.28 2.83 -32.60
CA THR A 4 -12.88 4.14 -32.08
C THR A 4 -13.09 4.28 -30.56
N SER A 5 -14.05 3.53 -29.99
CA SER A 5 -14.31 3.53 -28.55
C SER A 5 -13.31 2.68 -27.76
N LEU A 6 -12.80 1.60 -28.35
CA LEU A 6 -11.82 0.70 -27.76
C LEU A 6 -10.47 1.40 -27.54
N THR A 7 -10.00 2.12 -28.57
CA THR A 7 -8.75 2.90 -28.50
C THR A 7 -8.82 4.00 -27.43
N THR A 8 -9.98 4.63 -27.25
CA THR A 8 -10.15 5.71 -26.26
C THR A 8 -10.04 5.19 -24.81
N ALA A 9 -10.59 4.00 -24.52
CA ALA A 9 -10.48 3.40 -23.19
C ALA A 9 -9.05 2.96 -22.86
N GLY A 10 -8.36 2.30 -23.81
CA GLY A 10 -6.95 1.93 -23.67
C GLY A 10 -6.04 3.14 -23.46
N LEU A 11 -6.26 4.23 -24.22
CA LEU A 11 -5.55 5.50 -24.05
C LEU A 11 -5.74 6.11 -22.65
N LEU A 12 -6.94 6.06 -22.09
CA LEU A 12 -7.20 6.55 -20.72
C LEU A 12 -6.47 5.74 -19.65
N ILE A 13 -6.40 4.42 -19.81
CA ILE A 13 -5.63 3.53 -18.93
C ILE A 13 -4.14 3.90 -19.00
N LEU A 14 -3.59 4.03 -20.21
CA LEU A 14 -2.20 4.43 -20.41
C LEU A 14 -1.88 5.81 -19.81
N ILE A 15 -2.74 6.81 -20.00
CA ILE A 15 -2.56 8.16 -19.45
C ILE A 15 -2.56 8.15 -17.92
N SER A 16 -3.50 7.42 -17.31
CA SER A 16 -3.61 7.28 -15.85
C SER A 16 -2.35 6.66 -15.24
N TRP A 17 -1.74 5.72 -15.95
CA TRP A 17 -0.61 4.94 -15.44
C TRP A 17 0.76 5.55 -15.75
N LYS A 18 0.93 6.20 -16.90
CA LYS A 18 2.14 6.99 -17.22
C LYS A 18 2.40 8.12 -16.22
N SER A 19 1.35 8.65 -15.61
CA SER A 19 1.46 9.70 -14.59
C SER A 19 1.96 9.20 -13.23
N ASN A 20 2.13 7.88 -13.06
CA ASN A 20 2.25 7.25 -11.74
C ASN A 20 3.26 6.11 -11.64
N ALA A 21 3.71 5.54 -12.75
CA ALA A 21 4.69 4.45 -12.74
C ALA A 21 6.12 5.01 -12.61
N PHE A 22 6.80 4.62 -11.53
CA PHE A 22 8.24 4.72 -11.42
C PHE A 22 8.76 3.35 -11.02
N ILE A 23 9.32 2.61 -11.98
CA ILE A 23 10.14 1.43 -11.70
C ILE A 23 11.58 1.90 -11.66
N LEU A 24 12.26 1.71 -10.53
CA LEU A 24 13.68 2.01 -10.40
C LEU A 24 14.46 0.70 -10.40
N ASN A 25 15.25 0.48 -11.44
CA ASN A 25 16.24 -0.61 -11.46
C ASN A 25 17.49 -0.14 -10.71
N GLN A 26 17.74 -0.70 -9.53
CA GLN A 26 18.99 -0.52 -8.80
C GLN A 26 19.69 -1.87 -8.67
N SER A 27 20.85 -2.01 -9.32
CA SER A 27 21.65 -3.22 -9.24
C SER A 27 22.50 -3.23 -7.96
N CYS A 28 22.11 -4.03 -6.97
CA CYS A 28 22.95 -4.37 -5.82
C CYS A 28 23.29 -5.86 -5.87
N GLY A 29 24.58 -6.20 -5.92
CA GLY A 29 25.03 -7.59 -6.09
C GLY A 29 24.74 -8.48 -4.88
N GLY A 30 24.04 -9.60 -5.08
CA GLY A 30 23.80 -10.63 -4.08
C GLY A 30 23.04 -11.85 -4.64
N ARG A 31 23.40 -13.07 -4.21
CA ARG A 31 22.95 -14.36 -4.76
C ARG A 31 21.57 -14.84 -4.26
N ALA A 32 20.88 -15.55 -5.17
CA ALA A 32 19.85 -16.60 -5.02
C ALA A 32 18.55 -16.24 -4.28
N GLY A 33 17.59 -15.73 -5.06
CA GLY A 33 16.22 -15.36 -4.68
C GLY A 33 15.90 -13.97 -5.24
N THR A 34 14.89 -13.86 -6.11
CA THR A 34 14.48 -12.54 -6.62
C THR A 34 13.75 -11.80 -5.50
N MET A 35 14.36 -10.72 -5.02
CA MET A 35 13.80 -9.85 -3.98
C MET A 35 13.41 -8.51 -4.59
N ILE A 36 12.19 -8.08 -4.29
CA ILE A 36 11.66 -6.80 -4.72
C ILE A 36 11.46 -5.96 -3.46
N ARG A 37 12.07 -4.77 -3.43
CA ARG A 37 11.75 -3.76 -2.43
C ARG A 37 10.50 -3.02 -2.91
N ILE A 38 9.51 -2.93 -2.03
CA ILE A 38 8.32 -2.12 -2.24
C ILE A 38 8.44 -0.86 -1.39
N GLU A 39 8.11 0.29 -1.97
CA GLU A 39 8.01 1.56 -1.27
C GLU A 39 6.60 2.12 -1.43
N LEU A 40 6.01 2.57 -0.32
CA LEU A 40 4.68 3.14 -0.26
C LEU A 40 4.75 4.53 0.34
N GLU A 41 4.53 5.54 -0.48
CA GLU A 41 4.46 6.95 -0.08
C GLU A 41 3.01 7.35 0.19
N LEU A 42 2.76 7.99 1.33
CA LEU A 42 1.44 8.54 1.67
C LEU A 42 1.28 9.94 1.06
N LEU A 43 0.52 10.07 -0.03
CA LEU A 43 0.26 11.34 -0.71
C LEU A 43 -0.83 12.18 -0.04
N SER A 44 -1.57 11.58 0.89
CA SER A 44 -2.55 12.23 1.78
C SER A 44 -2.54 11.55 3.15
N PRO A 45 -3.16 12.13 4.19
CA PRO A 45 -3.26 11.45 5.49
C PRO A 45 -3.95 10.09 5.34
N ALA A 46 -3.50 9.07 6.08
CA ALA A 46 -4.00 7.70 5.91
C ALA A 46 -4.39 7.05 7.24
N LEU A 47 -5.56 6.42 7.29
CA LEU A 47 -6.00 5.62 8.43
C LEU A 47 -5.77 4.15 8.15
N VAL A 48 -4.63 3.64 8.62
CA VAL A 48 -4.21 2.25 8.45
C VAL A 48 -4.69 1.47 9.67
N GLY A 49 -6.01 1.32 9.80
CA GLY A 49 -6.64 0.79 11.01
C GLY A 49 -6.68 -0.74 11.14
N SER A 50 -6.59 -1.24 12.38
CA SER A 50 -6.69 -2.64 12.80
C SER A 50 -8.12 -3.10 13.16
N GLY A 51 -9.14 -2.28 12.86
CA GLY A 51 -10.54 -2.58 13.21
C GLY A 51 -10.93 -2.23 14.65
N GLY A 52 -10.04 -1.63 15.45
CA GLY A 52 -10.32 -1.12 16.80
C GLY A 52 -9.45 0.08 17.16
N GLY A 53 -9.95 0.92 18.08
CA GLY A 53 -9.28 2.10 18.60
C GLY A 53 -8.43 1.84 19.84
N PHE A 54 -7.50 2.75 20.16
CA PHE A 54 -6.68 2.66 21.37
C PHE A 54 -7.25 3.53 22.49
N GLY A 55 -7.66 2.88 23.59
CA GLY A 55 -8.22 3.55 24.76
C GLY A 55 -9.64 4.08 24.57
N ALA A 56 -10.07 4.96 25.49
CA ALA A 56 -11.45 5.49 25.50
C ALA A 56 -11.67 6.70 24.57
N VAL A 57 -10.60 7.31 24.04
CA VAL A 57 -10.65 8.62 23.35
C VAL A 57 -10.53 8.47 21.83
N ILE A 58 -9.89 7.41 21.34
CA ILE A 58 -9.67 7.18 19.90
C ILE A 58 -10.55 6.02 19.46
N ASP A 59 -11.46 6.27 18.53
CA ASP A 59 -12.36 5.26 17.98
C ASP A 59 -11.65 4.36 16.94
N GLN A 60 -10.78 4.95 16.12
CA GLN A 60 -9.98 4.21 15.13
C GLN A 60 -8.54 4.71 15.13
N ASP A 61 -7.61 3.79 15.24
CA ASP A 61 -6.18 4.09 15.38
C ASP A 61 -5.35 3.53 14.23
N VAL A 62 -4.12 4.00 14.10
CA VAL A 62 -3.11 3.47 13.18
C VAL A 62 -2.39 2.26 13.79
N VAL A 63 -1.66 1.50 12.98
CA VAL A 63 -0.78 0.44 13.47
C VAL A 63 0.59 1.01 13.80
N PHE A 64 1.09 0.67 14.99
CA PHE A 64 2.39 1.07 15.50
C PHE A 64 2.93 0.01 16.47
N ASP A 65 4.23 0.04 16.71
CA ASP A 65 4.91 -0.90 17.59
C ASP A 65 4.82 -0.51 19.07
N ASP A 66 5.56 -1.21 19.91
CA ASP A 66 5.58 -1.01 21.36
C ASP A 66 6.17 0.35 21.78
N ILE A 67 6.94 1.03 20.93
CA ILE A 67 7.58 2.33 21.21
C ILE A 67 6.87 3.47 20.48
N GLY A 68 5.86 3.17 19.65
CA GLY A 68 5.04 4.16 18.97
C GLY A 68 5.49 4.45 17.54
N LEU A 69 6.41 3.67 16.98
CA LEU A 69 6.79 3.78 15.58
C LEU A 69 5.71 3.12 14.71
N PRO A 70 5.12 3.84 13.75
CA PRO A 70 4.16 3.26 12.82
C PRO A 70 4.83 2.26 11.87
N TYR A 71 4.08 1.23 11.49
CA TYR A 71 4.44 0.31 10.42
C TYR A 71 3.19 -0.17 9.70
N ILE A 72 3.36 -0.71 8.49
CA ILE A 72 2.27 -1.26 7.70
C ILE A 72 2.42 -2.78 7.63
N PRO A 73 1.44 -3.55 8.16
CA PRO A 73 1.52 -5.01 8.11
C PRO A 73 1.58 -5.54 6.67
N GLY A 74 2.51 -6.44 6.37
CA GLY A 74 2.72 -7.02 5.04
C GLY A 74 1.48 -7.73 4.50
N LYS A 75 0.67 -8.32 5.38
CA LYS A 75 -0.64 -8.89 5.03
C LYS A 75 -1.60 -7.87 4.42
N ARG A 76 -1.57 -6.61 4.87
CA ARG A 76 -2.43 -5.55 4.31
C ARG A 76 -1.94 -5.08 2.96
N VAL A 77 -0.62 -4.94 2.80
CA VAL A 77 0.03 -4.63 1.52
C VAL A 77 -0.35 -5.67 0.48
N LYS A 78 -0.19 -6.94 0.83
CA LYS A 78 -0.58 -8.10 0.03
C LYS A 78 -2.06 -8.04 -0.38
N GLY A 79 -2.96 -7.75 0.56
CA GLY A 79 -4.39 -7.61 0.29
C GLY A 79 -4.68 -6.48 -0.69
N CYS A 80 -4.08 -5.30 -0.49
CA CYS A 80 -4.29 -4.15 -1.36
C CYS A 80 -3.76 -4.38 -2.78
N LEU A 81 -2.59 -5.02 -2.93
CA LEU A 81 -2.05 -5.38 -4.25
C LEU A 81 -2.91 -6.44 -4.94
N ARG A 82 -3.43 -7.43 -4.20
CA ARG A 82 -4.38 -8.40 -4.76
C ARG A 82 -5.65 -7.72 -5.26
N ASP A 83 -6.23 -6.81 -4.47
CA ASP A 83 -7.42 -6.05 -4.86
C ASP A 83 -7.11 -5.18 -6.10
N ALA A 84 -5.97 -4.50 -6.11
CA ALA A 84 -5.54 -3.70 -7.25
C ALA A 84 -5.33 -4.53 -8.52
N ALA A 85 -4.83 -5.77 -8.42
CA ALA A 85 -4.70 -6.68 -9.55
C ALA A 85 -6.06 -7.12 -10.11
N LEU A 86 -7.04 -7.39 -9.24
CA LEU A 86 -8.41 -7.71 -9.64
C LEU A 86 -9.07 -6.51 -10.33
N GLU A 87 -8.88 -5.30 -9.81
CA GLU A 87 -9.34 -4.07 -10.46
C GLU A 87 -8.73 -3.90 -11.87
N VAL A 88 -7.43 -4.19 -12.05
CA VAL A 88 -6.79 -4.16 -13.38
C VAL A 88 -7.43 -5.14 -14.34
N ARG A 89 -7.68 -6.39 -13.90
CA ARG A 89 -8.39 -7.39 -14.71
C ARG A 89 -9.75 -6.87 -15.13
N ASP A 90 -10.55 -6.37 -14.19
CA ASP A 90 -11.89 -5.88 -14.45
C ASP A 90 -11.87 -4.67 -15.42
N MET A 91 -10.85 -3.80 -15.30
CA MET A 91 -10.60 -2.70 -16.23
C MET A 91 -10.31 -3.20 -17.65
N PHE A 92 -9.44 -4.20 -17.81
CA PHE A 92 -9.14 -4.80 -19.11
C PHE A 92 -10.36 -5.47 -19.73
N GLU A 93 -11.15 -6.22 -18.94
CA GLU A 93 -12.40 -6.83 -19.40
C GLU A 93 -13.41 -5.77 -19.87
N CYS A 94 -13.61 -4.72 -19.07
CA CYS A 94 -14.52 -3.62 -19.39
C CYS A 94 -14.07 -2.83 -20.64
N ALA A 95 -12.76 -2.63 -20.81
CA ALA A 95 -12.17 -2.01 -21.98
C ALA A 95 -12.06 -2.95 -23.19
N ARG A 96 -12.41 -4.24 -23.04
CA ARG A 96 -12.24 -5.32 -24.02
C ARG A 96 -10.79 -5.42 -24.57
N ILE A 97 -9.82 -5.18 -23.70
CA ILE A 97 -8.40 -5.33 -23.99
C ILE A 97 -8.06 -6.82 -23.91
N GLY A 98 -7.38 -7.35 -24.94
CA GLY A 98 -7.02 -8.77 -25.07
C GLY A 98 -5.94 -9.26 -24.09
N ALA A 99 -5.85 -8.69 -22.90
CA ALA A 99 -4.91 -9.11 -21.86
C ALA A 99 -5.54 -10.18 -20.98
N ASN A 100 -4.99 -11.39 -21.03
CA ASN A 100 -5.43 -12.48 -20.17
C ASN A 100 -4.75 -12.37 -18.80
N LEU A 101 -5.48 -11.88 -17.80
CA LEU A 101 -5.10 -11.90 -16.38
C LEU A 101 -6.08 -12.78 -15.60
N PRO A 102 -6.03 -14.11 -15.79
CA PRO A 102 -7.02 -14.99 -15.20
C PRO A 102 -6.90 -14.96 -13.68
N GLU A 103 -8.05 -14.96 -13.00
CA GLU A 103 -8.10 -14.85 -11.54
C GLU A 103 -7.25 -15.91 -10.83
N ILE A 104 -7.13 -17.09 -11.44
CA ILE A 104 -6.31 -18.19 -10.92
C ILE A 104 -4.83 -17.80 -10.78
N GLU A 105 -4.27 -17.02 -11.71
CA GLU A 105 -2.87 -16.58 -11.65
C GLU A 105 -2.69 -15.43 -10.64
N ILE A 106 -3.68 -14.54 -10.50
CA ILE A 106 -3.72 -13.55 -9.42
C ILE A 106 -3.75 -14.26 -8.05
N ASN A 107 -4.59 -15.27 -7.92
CA ASN A 107 -4.74 -16.07 -6.72
C ASN A 107 -3.50 -16.94 -6.43
N LYS A 108 -2.75 -17.41 -7.43
CA LYS A 108 -1.44 -18.06 -7.20
C LYS A 108 -0.39 -17.05 -6.74
N THR A 109 -0.36 -15.88 -7.36
CA THR A 109 0.59 -14.80 -7.06
C THR A 109 0.45 -14.32 -5.61
N PHE A 110 -0.79 -13.99 -5.20
CA PHE A 110 -1.08 -13.49 -3.85
C PHE A 110 -1.65 -14.56 -2.91
N GLY A 111 -1.77 -15.83 -3.30
CA GLY A 111 -2.42 -16.87 -2.51
C GLY A 111 -3.95 -16.72 -2.38
N ILE A 112 -4.59 -17.83 -2.02
CA ILE A 112 -6.03 -17.90 -1.78
C ILE A 112 -6.28 -17.74 -0.28
N ILE A 113 -7.33 -16.99 0.09
CA ILE A 113 -7.72 -16.86 1.49
C ILE A 113 -8.25 -18.22 1.98
N GLY A 114 -7.61 -18.77 3.00
CA GLY A 114 -8.02 -20.04 3.61
C GLY A 114 -7.47 -21.30 2.95
N SER A 115 -6.64 -21.20 1.90
CA SER A 115 -5.86 -22.33 1.39
C SER A 115 -4.67 -22.61 2.32
N GLY A 116 -4.34 -23.89 2.53
CA GLY A 116 -3.11 -24.29 3.24
C GLY A 116 -1.83 -24.05 2.43
N ASP A 117 -1.96 -23.72 1.14
CA ASP A 117 -0.84 -23.50 0.24
C ASP A 117 -0.12 -22.18 0.53
N SER A 118 1.22 -22.23 0.44
CA SER A 118 2.04 -21.04 0.55
C SER A 118 1.94 -20.20 -0.74
N PRO A 119 1.64 -18.89 -0.65
CA PRO A 119 1.63 -18.01 -1.82
C PRO A 119 3.03 -17.90 -2.45
N ALA A 120 3.08 -17.60 -3.76
CA ALA A 120 4.34 -17.34 -4.47
C ALA A 120 5.09 -16.11 -3.91
N LEU A 121 4.36 -15.11 -3.43
CA LEU A 121 4.90 -13.91 -2.80
C LEU A 121 4.77 -13.94 -1.27
N HIS A 122 5.88 -13.68 -0.60
CA HIS A 122 5.92 -13.42 0.85
C HIS A 122 6.23 -11.95 1.13
N PHE A 123 5.32 -11.28 1.85
CA PHE A 123 5.39 -9.85 2.13
C PHE A 123 5.81 -9.62 3.58
N HIS A 124 6.96 -8.97 3.77
CA HIS A 124 7.36 -8.44 5.06
C HIS A 124 6.58 -7.17 5.40
N ASP A 125 6.60 -6.79 6.68
CA ASP A 125 6.03 -5.53 7.12
C ASP A 125 6.81 -4.35 6.52
N LEU A 126 6.08 -3.30 6.17
CA LEU A 126 6.65 -2.07 5.61
C LEU A 126 6.93 -1.09 6.76
N THR A 127 8.19 -0.66 6.87
CA THR A 127 8.69 0.22 7.92
C THR A 127 9.32 1.49 7.34
N MET A 128 9.46 2.52 8.17
CA MET A 128 10.14 3.76 7.75
C MET A 128 11.65 3.54 7.63
N GLU A 129 12.33 4.46 6.96
CA GLU A 129 13.79 4.46 6.87
C GLU A 129 14.45 4.50 8.27
N GLU A 130 15.59 3.81 8.42
CA GLU A 130 16.32 3.67 9.68
C GLU A 130 15.44 3.15 10.85
N TYR A 131 14.42 2.33 10.55
CA TYR A 131 13.47 1.83 11.56
C TYR A 131 14.17 1.23 12.79
N GLU A 132 15.05 0.24 12.58
CA GLU A 132 15.65 -0.51 13.69
C GLU A 132 16.66 0.33 14.50
N PRO A 133 17.57 1.11 13.90
CA PRO A 133 18.41 2.05 14.65
C PRO A 133 17.60 3.09 15.44
N ASN A 134 16.57 3.68 14.83
CA ASN A 134 15.69 4.63 15.52
C ASN A 134 14.95 3.98 16.69
N ARG A 135 14.47 2.75 16.48
CA ARG A 135 13.78 1.96 17.50
C ARG A 135 14.69 1.67 18.71
N GLN A 136 15.94 1.29 18.47
CA GLN A 136 16.93 1.04 19.52
C GLN A 136 17.25 2.32 20.31
N TRP A 137 17.46 3.44 19.62
CA TRP A 137 17.70 4.73 20.26
C TRP A 137 16.52 5.19 21.11
N LEU A 138 15.30 5.09 20.59
CA LEU A 138 14.10 5.48 21.32
C LEU A 138 13.90 4.61 22.58
N ARG A 139 14.15 3.29 22.50
CA ARG A 139 14.13 2.41 23.69
C ARG A 139 15.16 2.81 24.73
N PHE A 140 16.37 3.14 24.30
CA PHE A 140 17.41 3.60 25.22
C PHE A 140 16.99 4.90 25.91
N LEU A 141 16.48 5.88 25.16
CA LEU A 141 16.06 7.16 25.69
C LEU A 141 14.82 7.07 26.61
N GLU A 142 13.90 6.15 26.34
CA GLU A 142 12.75 5.87 27.20
C GLU A 142 13.18 5.34 28.59
N GLN A 143 14.31 4.64 28.67
CA GLN A 143 14.85 4.09 29.92
C GLN A 143 15.71 5.09 30.71
N GLU A 144 16.18 6.16 30.05
CA GLU A 144 17.06 7.15 30.66
C GLU A 144 16.25 8.17 31.47
N PRO A 145 16.44 8.29 32.82
CA PRO A 145 15.57 9.10 33.68
C PRO A 145 15.44 10.57 33.27
N LYS A 146 16.49 11.10 32.63
CA LYS A 146 16.53 12.47 32.10
C LYS A 146 15.55 12.68 30.94
N TYR A 147 15.32 11.66 30.11
CA TYR A 147 14.55 11.76 28.86
C TYR A 147 13.21 11.04 28.92
N ALA A 148 13.06 10.03 29.79
CA ALA A 148 11.85 9.25 29.98
C ALA A 148 10.55 10.08 30.12
N PRO A 149 10.53 11.26 30.79
CA PRO A 149 9.31 12.08 30.85
C PRO A 149 8.85 12.65 29.50
N PHE A 150 9.76 12.75 28.52
CA PHE A 150 9.51 13.36 27.21
C PHE A 150 9.40 12.32 26.09
N ILE A 151 10.20 11.26 26.16
CA ILE A 151 10.24 10.18 25.17
C ILE A 151 9.33 9.05 25.66
N THR A 152 8.04 9.25 25.43
CA THR A 152 7.01 8.23 25.67
C THR A 152 6.51 7.67 24.35
N ARG A 153 5.96 6.45 24.37
CA ARG A 153 5.28 5.84 23.21
C ARG A 153 4.29 6.79 22.51
N GLU A 154 3.49 7.52 23.28
CA GLU A 154 2.53 8.49 22.73
C GLU A 154 3.23 9.73 22.14
N ALA A 155 4.32 10.19 22.75
CA ALA A 155 5.12 11.28 22.19
C ALA A 155 5.74 10.90 20.84
N VAL A 156 6.32 9.69 20.73
CA VAL A 156 6.85 9.16 19.47
C VAL A 156 5.74 9.10 18.42
N LEU A 157 4.62 8.45 18.74
CA LEU A 157 3.52 8.27 17.78
C LEU A 157 2.93 9.59 17.27
N ARG A 158 2.80 10.61 18.13
CA ARG A 158 2.31 11.95 17.76
C ARG A 158 3.21 12.69 16.76
N ASN A 159 4.48 12.29 16.60
CA ASN A 159 5.33 12.87 15.56
C ASN A 159 4.92 12.42 14.15
N TYR A 160 4.31 11.24 14.03
CA TYR A 160 3.92 10.65 12.75
C TYR A 160 2.42 10.76 12.45
N THR A 161 1.63 11.20 13.42
CA THR A 161 0.17 11.14 13.37
C THR A 161 -0.51 12.46 13.69
N ASP A 162 -1.74 12.60 13.19
CA ASP A 162 -2.67 13.66 13.56
C ASP A 162 -3.99 13.07 14.07
N ILE A 163 -4.69 13.81 14.91
CA ILE A 163 -6.05 13.46 15.35
C ILE A 163 -7.08 14.23 14.50
N ARG A 164 -8.08 13.52 14.01
CA ARG A 164 -9.20 14.05 13.23
C ARG A 164 -10.52 13.68 13.91
N GLN A 165 -11.44 14.64 13.99
CA GLN A 165 -12.79 14.40 14.50
C GLN A 165 -13.79 14.49 13.36
N GLN A 166 -14.75 13.58 13.35
CA GLN A 166 -15.85 13.54 12.39
C GLN A 166 -17.17 13.34 13.13
N THR A 167 -18.21 14.06 12.72
CA THR A 167 -19.56 13.89 13.25
C THR A 167 -20.54 13.76 12.08
N ARG A 168 -21.63 13.03 12.27
CA ARG A 168 -22.74 13.04 11.31
C ARG A 168 -23.58 14.28 11.59
N ILE A 169 -24.07 14.91 10.52
CA ILE A 169 -25.01 16.02 10.58
C ILE A 169 -26.38 15.49 10.15
N GLU A 170 -27.41 15.79 10.92
CA GLU A 170 -28.82 15.49 10.62
C GLU A 170 -29.39 16.50 9.61
N ASP A 171 -30.58 16.20 9.07
CA ASP A 171 -31.22 17.04 8.04
C ASP A 171 -31.54 18.46 8.54
N ASP A 172 -31.67 18.66 9.86
CA ASP A 172 -31.88 19.95 10.50
C ASP A 172 -30.58 20.76 10.73
N GLY A 173 -29.44 20.23 10.30
CA GLY A 173 -28.12 20.83 10.46
C GLY A 173 -27.47 20.61 11.82
N THR A 174 -28.11 19.85 12.73
CA THR A 174 -27.53 19.53 14.04
C THR A 174 -26.63 18.30 13.98
N ALA A 175 -25.69 18.19 14.93
CA ALA A 175 -24.85 17.01 15.04
C ALA A 175 -25.67 15.83 15.59
N ALA A 176 -25.66 14.70 14.87
CA ALA A 176 -26.34 13.49 15.28
C ALA A 176 -25.78 12.98 16.63
N ASN A 177 -26.67 12.63 17.55
CA ASN A 177 -26.30 12.15 18.88
C ASN A 177 -25.39 10.92 18.79
N HIS A 178 -24.33 10.90 19.60
CA HIS A 178 -23.31 9.83 19.66
C HIS A 178 -22.61 9.50 18.34
N SER A 179 -22.61 10.41 17.36
CA SER A 179 -21.97 10.19 16.06
C SER A 179 -20.53 10.71 15.96
N LEU A 180 -20.04 11.43 16.97
CA LEU A 180 -18.67 11.94 17.00
C LEU A 180 -17.70 10.76 17.05
N ARG A 181 -16.78 10.73 16.08
CA ARG A 181 -15.70 9.76 15.97
C ARG A 181 -14.36 10.47 15.92
N THR A 182 -13.43 10.02 16.74
CA THR A 182 -12.04 10.49 16.76
C THR A 182 -11.15 9.45 16.08
N LEU A 183 -10.45 9.88 15.04
CA LEU A 183 -9.59 9.08 14.19
C LEU A 183 -8.15 9.55 14.39
N ARG A 184 -7.22 8.64 14.63
CA ARG A 184 -5.78 8.95 14.47
C ARG A 184 -5.35 8.58 13.07
N VAL A 185 -4.73 9.49 12.33
CA VAL A 185 -4.29 9.25 10.95
C VAL A 185 -2.78 9.45 10.83
N LEU A 186 -2.13 8.66 9.99
CA LEU A 186 -0.76 8.90 9.58
C LEU A 186 -0.70 10.19 8.76
N ARG A 187 0.36 10.98 8.97
CA ARG A 187 0.60 12.21 8.21
C ARG A 187 0.92 11.91 6.75
N LYS A 188 0.58 12.87 5.88
CA LYS A 188 1.06 12.90 4.50
C LYS A 188 2.59 13.01 4.48
N GLY A 189 3.21 12.39 3.48
CA GLY A 189 4.65 12.47 3.18
C GLY A 189 5.48 11.38 3.86
N LEU A 190 4.86 10.51 4.67
CA LEU A 190 5.54 9.34 5.20
C LEU A 190 5.76 8.30 4.10
N VAL A 191 6.95 7.70 4.09
CA VAL A 191 7.33 6.62 3.18
C VAL A 191 7.61 5.38 4.00
N PHE A 192 7.00 4.27 3.62
CA PHE A 192 7.24 2.97 4.22
C PHE A 192 7.80 2.03 3.17
N SER A 193 8.80 1.23 3.54
CA SER A 193 9.47 0.31 2.64
C SER A 193 9.58 -1.08 3.26
N GLY A 194 9.57 -2.10 2.42
CA GLY A 194 9.70 -3.48 2.85
C GLY A 194 10.13 -4.38 1.71
N VAL A 195 10.39 -5.64 2.03
CA VAL A 195 10.83 -6.64 1.05
C VAL A 195 9.69 -7.58 0.72
N VAL A 196 9.56 -7.89 -0.57
CA VAL A 196 8.73 -8.95 -1.11
C VAL A 196 9.66 -10.04 -1.64
N GLU A 197 9.57 -11.22 -1.04
CA GLU A 197 10.33 -12.40 -1.44
C GLU A 197 9.51 -13.20 -2.45
N ILE A 198 10.12 -13.52 -3.59
CA ILE A 198 9.55 -14.41 -4.60
C ILE A 198 10.05 -15.83 -4.33
N ARG A 199 9.13 -16.73 -3.97
CA ARG A 199 9.44 -18.14 -3.72
C ARG A 199 9.44 -18.97 -5.00
N GLU A 200 8.51 -18.66 -5.89
CA GLU A 200 8.34 -19.31 -7.18
C GLU A 200 8.28 -18.23 -8.26
N GLU A 201 9.32 -18.19 -9.09
CA GLU A 201 9.45 -17.17 -10.12
C GLU A 201 8.73 -17.61 -11.41
N ASN A 202 7.79 -16.80 -11.87
CA ASN A 202 7.23 -16.90 -13.21
C ASN A 202 7.03 -15.50 -13.81
N ARG A 203 6.94 -15.42 -15.14
CA ARG A 203 6.82 -14.13 -15.84
C ARG A 203 5.48 -13.43 -15.56
N GLU A 204 4.41 -14.20 -15.40
CA GLU A 204 3.05 -13.69 -15.16
C GLU A 204 2.94 -12.98 -13.82
N LEU A 205 3.58 -13.51 -12.77
CA LEU A 205 3.66 -12.94 -11.44
C LEU A 205 4.31 -11.55 -11.47
N HIS A 206 5.42 -11.41 -12.20
CA HIS A 206 6.11 -10.13 -12.34
C HIS A 206 5.22 -9.08 -13.02
N CYS A 207 4.49 -9.50 -14.05
CA CYS A 207 3.52 -8.65 -14.73
C CYS A 207 2.38 -8.25 -13.77
N ILE A 208 1.72 -9.22 -13.13
CA ILE A 208 0.62 -9.01 -12.18
C ILE A 208 1.05 -8.06 -11.05
N LEU A 209 2.23 -8.26 -10.47
CA LEU A 209 2.74 -7.43 -9.38
C LEU A 209 2.99 -5.99 -9.83
N GLN A 210 3.60 -5.79 -11.00
CA GLN A 210 3.82 -4.45 -11.57
C GLN A 210 2.51 -3.73 -11.85
N LEU A 211 1.55 -4.40 -12.49
CA LEU A 211 0.21 -3.86 -12.76
C LEU A 211 -0.53 -3.48 -11.48
N ALA A 212 -0.48 -4.36 -10.47
CA ALA A 212 -1.06 -4.11 -9.17
C ALA A 212 -0.44 -2.88 -8.49
N ALA A 213 0.89 -2.77 -8.47
CA ALA A 213 1.60 -1.62 -7.90
C ALA A 213 1.27 -0.33 -8.65
N MET A 214 1.20 -0.38 -9.99
CA MET A 214 0.79 0.75 -10.82
C MET A 214 -0.65 1.18 -10.54
N ASN A 215 -1.57 0.26 -10.27
CA ASN A 215 -2.98 0.55 -10.01
C ASN A 215 -3.30 0.90 -8.54
N TRP A 216 -2.43 0.56 -7.58
CA TRP A 216 -2.70 0.82 -6.17
C TRP A 216 -2.63 2.32 -5.82
N ARG A 217 -3.81 2.96 -5.73
CA ARG A 217 -3.96 4.42 -5.50
C ARG A 217 -4.47 4.81 -4.12
N ARG A 218 -5.18 3.91 -3.44
CA ARG A 218 -5.87 4.21 -2.18
C ARG A 218 -5.58 3.15 -1.13
N PHE A 219 -5.32 3.58 0.10
CA PHE A 219 -4.91 2.75 1.22
C PHE A 219 -5.65 3.12 2.50
N GLY A 220 -5.94 2.12 3.34
CA GLY A 220 -6.67 2.33 4.59
C GLY A 220 -8.17 2.60 4.40
N THR A 221 -8.80 3.18 5.42
CA THR A 221 -10.25 3.49 5.46
C THR A 221 -10.54 4.96 5.15
N HIS A 222 -11.82 5.31 4.99
CA HIS A 222 -12.27 6.68 4.65
C HIS A 222 -11.72 7.23 3.31
N ARG A 223 -11.49 6.34 2.32
CA ARG A 223 -10.95 6.66 0.98
C ARG A 223 -11.77 7.73 0.24
N ASN A 224 -13.09 7.74 0.40
CA ASN A 224 -13.99 8.72 -0.23
C ASN A 224 -14.04 10.08 0.50
N ARG A 225 -13.21 10.29 1.53
CA ARG A 225 -13.15 11.52 2.34
C ARG A 225 -11.77 12.17 2.30
N GLY A 226 -11.01 11.94 1.22
CA GLY A 226 -9.69 12.54 1.02
C GLY A 226 -8.56 11.90 1.83
N PHE A 227 -8.77 10.69 2.37
CA PHE A 227 -7.73 9.93 3.04
C PHE A 227 -7.15 8.84 2.14
N GLY A 228 -5.91 8.47 2.42
CA GLY A 228 -5.33 7.22 1.93
C GLY A 228 -4.81 7.25 0.50
N GLU A 229 -4.70 8.40 -0.15
CA GLU A 229 -3.92 8.50 -1.40
C GLU A 229 -2.49 8.02 -1.20
N VAL A 230 -2.05 7.11 -2.06
CA VAL A 230 -0.71 6.51 -2.01
C VAL A 230 -0.06 6.41 -3.38
N ARG A 231 1.27 6.34 -3.37
CA ARG A 231 2.08 5.91 -4.50
C ARG A 231 2.87 4.67 -4.10
N CYS A 232 2.77 3.63 -4.92
CA CYS A 232 3.53 2.39 -4.76
C CYS A 232 4.65 2.34 -5.80
N THR A 233 5.86 2.05 -5.36
CA THR A 233 7.05 1.91 -6.20
C THR A 233 7.67 0.54 -5.96
N LEU A 234 8.03 -0.16 -7.05
CA LEU A 234 8.77 -1.41 -7.00
C LEU A 234 10.22 -1.16 -7.41
N ILE A 235 11.13 -1.68 -6.62
CA ILE A 235 12.58 -1.57 -6.81
C ILE A 235 13.15 -2.99 -6.81
N SER A 236 13.73 -3.40 -7.92
CA SER A 236 14.42 -4.69 -7.97
C SER A 236 15.72 -4.61 -7.16
N THR A 237 16.00 -5.61 -6.33
CA THR A 237 17.23 -5.63 -5.51
C THR A 237 18.23 -6.69 -5.97
N THR A 238 17.81 -7.75 -6.66
CA THR A 238 18.67 -8.87 -7.09
C THR A 238 18.51 -9.30 -8.55
N GLY A 239 17.69 -8.62 -9.35
CA GLY A 239 17.49 -8.92 -10.77
C GLY A 239 17.15 -7.69 -11.62
N ASN A 240 16.94 -7.86 -12.93
CA ASN A 240 16.30 -6.84 -13.75
C ASN A 240 14.79 -7.12 -13.72
N LEU A 241 14.02 -6.24 -13.08
CA LEU A 241 12.56 -6.26 -13.25
C LEU A 241 12.29 -5.67 -14.64
N GLU A 242 11.88 -6.51 -15.59
CA GLU A 242 11.53 -6.01 -16.92
C GLU A 242 10.29 -5.12 -16.80
N PRO A 243 10.37 -3.85 -17.22
CA PRO A 243 9.24 -2.94 -17.16
C PRO A 243 8.06 -3.46 -17.99
N VAL A 244 6.86 -3.42 -17.42
CA VAL A 244 5.62 -3.89 -18.05
C VAL A 244 5.04 -2.89 -19.06
N GLU A 245 5.52 -1.64 -19.03
CA GLU A 245 5.01 -0.52 -19.82
C GLU A 245 5.05 -0.76 -21.34
N PRO A 246 6.12 -1.31 -21.96
CA PRO A 246 6.13 -1.56 -23.40
C PRO A 246 5.05 -2.56 -23.84
N TRP A 247 4.85 -3.62 -23.04
CA TRP A 247 3.78 -4.59 -23.30
C TRP A 247 2.40 -3.96 -23.11
N LEU A 248 2.22 -3.14 -22.07
CA LEU A 248 0.97 -2.41 -21.83
C LEU A 248 0.61 -1.45 -22.95
N GLU A 249 1.59 -0.68 -23.45
CA GLU A 249 1.38 0.23 -24.56
C GLU A 249 0.86 -0.52 -25.78
N GLN A 250 1.50 -1.64 -26.14
CA GLN A 250 1.09 -2.47 -27.25
C GLN A 250 -0.37 -2.93 -27.12
N ILE A 251 -0.73 -3.59 -26.00
CA ILE A 251 -2.08 -4.16 -25.83
C ILE A 251 -3.18 -3.11 -25.69
N CYS A 252 -2.85 -1.88 -25.31
CA CYS A 252 -3.82 -0.79 -25.15
C CYS A 252 -3.99 0.03 -26.43
N THR A 253 -3.08 -0.11 -27.40
CA THR A 253 -3.14 0.56 -28.71
C THR A 253 -3.65 -0.33 -29.84
N ASP A 254 -3.56 -1.65 -29.67
CA ASP A 254 -4.11 -2.66 -30.59
C ASP A 254 -5.64 -2.79 -30.45
#